data_AF-A0A7S2LXR5-F1
#
_entry.id   AF-A0A7S2LXR5-F1
#
_cell.length_a   1.000
_cell.length_b   1.000
_cell.length_c   1.000
_cell.angle_alpha   90.00
_cell.angle_beta   90.00
_cell.angle_gamma   90.00
#
_symmetry.space_group_name_H-M   'P 1'
#
loop_
_entity.id
_entity.type
_entity.pdbx_description
1 polymer ?
#
loop_
_entity_poly.entity_id
_entity_poly.type
_entity_poly.pdbx_seq_one_letter_code
_entity_poly.pdbx_strand_id
1 'polypeptide(L)'
;LAPKGSMPYAAGNMATCTFQGAVFVFSLIYFATAYAELAGIYWLMVQPGWAQSKMKRKGIRYGFTLPPVLIGLCAAIPPIFFGLYNPAVFNCFLNDQPVGCHGNPEVACSRGEESEHAQIAVFSYVLLGNLAIVVFICLLVYTVYKQEKKSDQYLSEGQAKNRKITINTAWQGVRYSSAYFLTYFMSYVILGYDVIGDDGRNISEAGLYTLEYVFVMLTPLMGFFNAGVYFYPRYSAKRQQNPELTKMSCLCLVLGFEGLGKRLSDRRRDKTGTSTPDDARSGSAQEEEEKEEERPDEDLMAIIDAA
;
A
#
# COMPACT_ATOMS: atom_id res chain seq x y z
N LEU A 1 -4.60 -25.46 4.80
CA LEU A 1 -5.59 -26.43 4.32
C LEU A 1 -6.54 -26.71 5.46
N ALA A 2 -7.84 -26.59 5.24
CA ALA A 2 -8.83 -26.92 6.26
C ALA A 2 -8.86 -28.44 6.53
N PRO A 3 -9.20 -28.89 7.76
CA PRO A 3 -9.35 -30.30 8.10
C PRO A 3 -10.38 -31.01 7.23
N LYS A 4 -10.09 -32.26 6.85
CA LYS A 4 -11.07 -33.10 6.13
C LYS A 4 -12.40 -33.15 6.89
N GLY A 5 -13.50 -32.90 6.18
CA GLY A 5 -14.85 -32.92 6.72
C GLY A 5 -15.34 -31.58 7.29
N SER A 6 -14.49 -30.54 7.40
CA SER A 6 -14.95 -29.22 7.86
C SER A 6 -15.64 -28.40 6.78
N MET A 7 -15.29 -28.62 5.50
CA MET A 7 -15.87 -27.92 4.34
C MET A 7 -15.67 -28.76 3.06
N PRO A 8 -16.46 -28.52 1.99
CA PRO A 8 -16.25 -29.16 0.69
C PRO A 8 -14.82 -28.96 0.19
N TYR A 9 -14.22 -30.04 -0.34
CA TYR A 9 -12.84 -30.05 -0.86
C TYR A 9 -11.72 -29.83 0.17
N ALA A 10 -12.02 -29.83 1.47
CA ALA A 10 -10.99 -29.78 2.51
C ALA A 10 -10.12 -31.04 2.50
N ALA A 11 -8.80 -30.87 2.36
CA ALA A 11 -7.84 -31.97 2.26
C ALA A 11 -6.80 -32.01 3.40
N GLY A 12 -6.86 -31.08 4.35
CA GLY A 12 -5.87 -30.91 5.42
C GLY A 12 -6.24 -31.58 6.75
N ASN A 13 -5.55 -31.14 7.79
CA ASN A 13 -5.82 -31.48 9.19
C ASN A 13 -5.72 -30.21 10.07
N MET A 14 -6.01 -30.34 11.36
CA MET A 14 -5.94 -29.19 12.27
C MET A 14 -4.57 -28.56 12.36
N ALA A 15 -3.48 -29.33 12.31
CA ALA A 15 -2.12 -28.76 12.35
C ALA A 15 -1.85 -27.85 11.14
N THR A 16 -2.22 -28.28 9.93
CA THR A 16 -2.09 -27.44 8.72
C THR A 16 -2.99 -26.21 8.76
N CYS A 17 -4.12 -26.29 9.46
CA CYS A 17 -5.05 -25.18 9.64
C CYS A 17 -4.48 -24.16 10.64
N THR A 18 -3.99 -24.62 11.78
CA THR A 18 -3.31 -23.81 12.79
C THR A 18 -2.10 -23.08 12.22
N PHE A 19 -1.26 -23.77 11.45
CA PHE A 19 -0.13 -23.14 10.78
C PHE A 19 -0.57 -22.06 9.78
N GLN A 20 -1.58 -22.35 8.96
CA GLN A 20 -2.11 -21.37 8.00
C GLN A 20 -2.67 -20.13 8.71
N GLY A 21 -3.45 -20.31 9.78
CA GLY A 21 -4.01 -19.21 10.55
C GLY A 21 -2.95 -18.36 11.22
N ALA A 22 -1.92 -18.99 11.80
CA ALA A 22 -0.78 -18.29 12.38
C ALA A 22 -0.03 -17.45 11.34
N VAL A 23 0.27 -18.02 10.16
CA VAL A 23 0.93 -17.28 9.07
C VAL A 23 0.07 -16.12 8.57
N PHE A 24 -1.25 -16.31 8.49
CA PHE A 24 -2.17 -15.26 8.06
C PHE A 24 -2.22 -14.10 9.07
N VAL A 25 -2.40 -14.38 10.37
CA VAL A 25 -2.39 -13.34 11.42
C VAL A 25 -1.03 -12.66 11.49
N PHE A 26 0.07 -13.40 11.43
CA PHE A 26 1.43 -12.84 11.37
C PHE A 26 1.54 -11.85 10.22
N SER A 27 1.15 -12.26 9.01
CA SER A 27 1.26 -11.43 7.81
C SER A 27 0.41 -10.17 7.93
N LEU A 28 -0.83 -10.31 8.41
CA LEU A 28 -1.76 -9.20 8.60
C LEU A 28 -1.18 -8.12 9.53
N ILE A 29 -0.70 -8.54 10.70
CA ILE A 29 -0.12 -7.64 11.70
C ILE A 29 1.22 -7.07 11.20
N TYR A 30 2.08 -7.91 10.62
CA TYR A 30 3.35 -7.49 10.03
C TYR A 30 3.15 -6.37 9.01
N PHE A 31 2.25 -6.55 8.03
CA PHE A 31 2.02 -5.55 7.00
C PHE A 31 1.41 -4.26 7.58
N ALA A 32 0.47 -4.37 8.53
CA ALA A 32 -0.10 -3.20 9.19
C ALA A 32 0.95 -2.36 9.92
N THR A 33 1.83 -3.01 10.71
CA THR A 33 2.94 -2.33 11.38
C THR A 33 3.92 -1.74 10.38
N ALA A 34 4.34 -2.53 9.37
CA ALA A 34 5.34 -2.12 8.39
C ALA A 34 4.88 -0.91 7.56
N TYR A 35 3.60 -0.85 7.17
CA TYR A 35 3.06 0.29 6.43
C TYR A 35 2.92 1.55 7.29
N ALA A 36 2.48 1.41 8.55
CA ALA A 36 2.44 2.53 9.49
C ALA A 36 3.85 3.10 9.77
N GLU A 37 4.83 2.21 9.93
CA GLU A 37 6.22 2.55 10.11
C GLU A 37 6.83 3.21 8.88
N LEU A 38 6.56 2.69 7.68
CA LEU A 38 6.98 3.29 6.42
C LEU A 38 6.44 4.72 6.26
N ALA A 39 5.16 4.96 6.59
CA ALA A 39 4.58 6.29 6.60
C ALA A 39 5.31 7.23 7.60
N GLY A 40 5.64 6.72 8.79
CA GLY A 40 6.45 7.43 9.77
C GLY A 40 7.86 7.77 9.26
N ILE A 41 8.53 6.84 8.59
CA ILE A 41 9.85 7.05 7.98
C ILE A 41 9.77 8.12 6.89
N TYR A 42 8.77 8.07 6.01
CA TYR A 42 8.58 9.09 4.98
C TYR A 42 8.41 10.48 5.59
N TRP A 43 7.62 10.61 6.65
CA TRP A 43 7.48 11.87 7.36
C TRP A 43 8.81 12.34 7.99
N LEU A 44 9.55 11.43 8.64
CA LEU A 44 10.86 11.75 9.23
C LEU A 44 11.91 12.17 8.19
N MET A 45 11.89 11.59 6.99
CA MET A 45 12.82 11.98 5.91
C MET A 45 12.59 13.40 5.42
N VAL A 46 11.33 13.86 5.43
CA VAL A 46 10.97 15.23 5.04
C VAL A 46 11.26 16.23 6.17
N GLN A 47 11.37 15.79 7.42
CA GLN A 47 11.64 16.69 8.54
C GLN A 47 13.03 17.36 8.46
N PRO A 48 13.10 18.70 8.66
CA PRO A 48 14.38 19.41 8.68
C PRO A 48 15.33 18.82 9.73
N GLY A 49 16.59 18.56 9.34
CA GLY A 49 17.64 18.11 10.25
C GLY A 49 17.83 16.59 10.35
N TRP A 50 16.97 15.80 9.69
CA TRP A 50 17.13 14.36 9.50
C TRP A 50 17.87 14.07 8.18
N ALA A 51 19.13 14.48 8.09
CA ALA A 51 19.97 14.13 6.96
C ALA A 51 20.17 12.60 6.87
N GLN A 52 20.17 12.03 5.67
CA GLN A 52 20.40 10.59 5.44
C GLN A 52 21.68 10.07 6.15
N SER A 53 22.70 10.92 6.29
CA SER A 53 23.94 10.60 7.01
C SER A 53 23.69 10.28 8.49
N LYS A 54 22.75 10.95 9.15
CA LYS A 54 22.38 10.69 10.55
C LYS A 54 21.61 9.38 10.68
N MET A 55 20.74 9.05 9.71
CA MET A 55 20.03 7.77 9.70
C MET A 55 21.00 6.59 9.53
N LYS A 56 21.95 6.70 8.59
CA LYS A 56 22.97 5.67 8.36
C LYS A 56 23.86 5.45 9.58
N ARG A 57 24.32 6.54 10.23
CA ARG A 57 25.24 6.46 11.38
C ARG A 57 24.61 5.76 12.61
N LYS A 58 23.30 5.88 12.81
CA LYS A 58 22.62 5.37 14.00
C LYS A 58 22.16 3.91 13.91
N GLY A 59 22.48 3.19 12.82
CA GLY A 59 22.05 1.78 12.68
C GLY A 59 20.53 1.60 12.62
N ILE A 60 19.81 2.65 12.23
CA ILE A 60 18.35 2.76 12.34
C ILE A 60 17.60 1.68 11.52
N ARG A 61 18.27 1.03 10.56
CA ARG A 61 17.70 -0.05 9.75
C ARG A 61 17.06 -1.15 10.61
N TYR A 62 17.76 -1.63 11.63
CA TYR A 62 17.21 -2.68 12.51
C TYR A 62 16.05 -2.18 13.35
N GLY A 63 16.09 -0.91 13.75
CA GLY A 63 15.01 -0.25 14.49
C GLY A 63 13.70 -0.20 13.70
N PHE A 64 13.76 -0.23 12.36
CA PHE A 64 12.58 -0.21 11.51
C PHE A 64 12.19 -1.56 10.90
N THR A 65 13.08 -2.55 10.87
CA THR A 65 12.73 -3.88 10.32
C THR A 65 12.26 -4.84 11.40
N LEU A 66 12.73 -4.65 12.64
CA LEU A 66 12.47 -5.58 13.73
C LEU A 66 11.06 -5.44 14.34
N PRO A 67 10.48 -4.24 14.53
CA PRO A 67 9.18 -4.11 15.17
C PRO A 67 8.04 -4.86 14.47
N PRO A 68 7.87 -4.80 13.13
CA PRO A 68 6.81 -5.54 12.45
C PRO A 68 6.91 -7.05 12.65
N VAL A 69 8.14 -7.58 12.63
CA VAL A 69 8.40 -9.02 12.84
C VAL A 69 8.04 -9.42 14.27
N LEU A 70 8.55 -8.67 15.27
CA LEU A 70 8.30 -8.99 16.67
C LEU A 70 6.81 -8.88 17.01
N ILE A 71 6.15 -7.79 16.61
CA ILE A 71 4.73 -7.58 16.90
C ILE A 71 3.87 -8.63 16.18
N GLY A 72 4.18 -8.95 14.92
CA GLY A 72 3.52 -10.02 14.19
C GLY A 72 3.64 -11.38 14.87
N LEU A 73 4.84 -11.75 15.34
CA LEU A 73 5.06 -13.00 16.07
C LEU A 73 4.33 -13.01 17.42
N CYS A 74 4.38 -11.90 18.16
CA CYS A 74 3.66 -11.74 19.42
C CYS A 74 2.15 -11.89 19.27
N ALA A 75 1.57 -11.45 18.14
CA ALA A 75 0.14 -11.63 17.87
C ALA A 75 -0.20 -13.05 17.37
N ALA A 76 0.68 -13.67 16.59
CA ALA A 76 0.39 -14.95 15.94
C ALA A 76 0.69 -16.18 16.80
N ILE A 77 1.65 -16.11 17.73
CA ILE A 77 2.08 -17.27 18.52
C ILE A 77 1.10 -17.64 19.65
N PRO A 78 0.62 -16.71 20.50
CA PRO A 78 -0.27 -17.08 21.62
C PRO A 78 -1.52 -17.83 21.19
N PRO A 79 -2.26 -17.44 20.12
CA PRO A 79 -3.45 -18.17 19.67
C PRO A 79 -3.21 -19.65 19.30
N ILE A 80 -1.96 -20.05 19.01
CA ILE A 80 -1.60 -21.46 18.78
C ILE A 80 -1.81 -22.29 20.05
N PHE A 81 -1.37 -21.78 21.20
CA PHE A 81 -1.44 -22.49 22.48
C PHE A 81 -2.87 -22.59 23.01
N PHE A 82 -3.70 -21.59 22.71
CA PHE A 82 -5.12 -21.58 23.06
C PHE A 82 -6.01 -22.29 22.02
N GLY A 83 -5.42 -22.76 20.91
CA GLY A 83 -6.16 -23.46 19.87
C GLY A 83 -7.22 -22.60 19.16
N LEU A 84 -7.00 -21.29 19.06
CA LEU A 84 -7.94 -20.34 18.47
C LEU A 84 -7.96 -20.38 16.94
N TYR A 85 -6.93 -20.97 16.32
CA TYR A 85 -6.89 -21.14 14.88
C TYR A 85 -7.74 -22.33 14.44
N ASN A 86 -8.90 -22.02 13.87
CA ASN A 86 -9.89 -22.98 13.40
C ASN A 86 -10.33 -22.67 11.96
N PRO A 87 -11.02 -23.61 11.29
CA PRO A 87 -11.54 -23.37 9.95
C PRO A 87 -12.51 -22.18 9.93
N ALA A 88 -12.29 -21.29 8.97
CA ALA A 88 -13.24 -20.27 8.56
C ALA A 88 -13.76 -20.62 7.15
N VAL A 89 -14.48 -19.71 6.51
CA VAL A 89 -15.12 -19.95 5.20
C VAL A 89 -14.13 -20.36 4.11
N PHE A 90 -13.02 -19.62 3.96
CA PHE A 90 -12.07 -19.82 2.85
C PHE A 90 -10.63 -20.04 3.31
N ASN A 91 -10.33 -19.79 4.58
CA ASN A 91 -9.01 -19.97 5.18
C ASN A 91 -9.15 -20.57 6.59
N CYS A 92 -8.02 -20.65 7.28
CA CYS A 92 -8.01 -20.86 8.72
C CYS A 92 -7.70 -19.54 9.39
N PHE A 93 -8.46 -19.19 10.41
CA PHE A 93 -8.36 -17.90 11.10
C PHE A 93 -8.71 -18.04 12.58
N LEU A 94 -8.74 -16.93 13.31
CA LEU A 94 -9.23 -16.88 14.69
C LEU A 94 -10.74 -17.08 14.65
N ASN A 95 -11.21 -18.28 14.99
CA ASN A 95 -12.63 -18.64 14.91
C ASN A 95 -12.97 -19.68 15.96
N ASP A 96 -14.25 -19.84 16.29
CA ASP A 96 -14.73 -20.87 17.20
C ASP A 96 -15.00 -22.20 16.44
N GLN A 97 -15.03 -23.31 17.18
CA GLN A 97 -15.31 -24.64 16.61
C GLN A 97 -16.15 -25.48 17.58
N PRO A 98 -17.38 -25.92 17.20
CA PRO A 98 -18.11 -25.59 15.97
C PRO A 98 -18.39 -24.09 15.82
N VAL A 99 -18.60 -23.61 14.59
CA VAL A 99 -18.87 -22.18 14.33
C VAL A 99 -20.14 -21.74 15.05
N GLY A 100 -20.07 -20.63 15.79
CA GLY A 100 -21.20 -20.07 16.54
C GLY A 100 -21.51 -20.81 17.84
N CYS A 101 -20.60 -21.64 18.35
CA CYS A 101 -20.79 -22.31 19.64
C CYS A 101 -20.76 -21.32 20.80
N HIS A 102 -20.08 -20.17 20.67
CA HIS A 102 -20.06 -19.15 21.73
C HIS A 102 -21.44 -18.53 21.98
N GLY A 103 -22.20 -18.28 20.91
CA GLY A 103 -23.56 -17.71 20.98
C GLY A 103 -24.65 -18.72 21.30
N ASN A 104 -24.34 -20.03 21.35
CA ASN A 104 -25.33 -21.08 21.59
C ASN A 104 -24.96 -21.94 22.81
N PRO A 105 -25.62 -21.78 23.96
CA PRO A 105 -25.31 -22.53 25.17
C PRO A 105 -25.59 -24.05 25.04
N GLU A 106 -26.34 -24.49 24.03
CA GLU A 106 -26.61 -25.92 23.79
C GLU A 106 -25.44 -26.64 23.11
N VAL A 107 -24.53 -25.89 22.47
CA VAL A 107 -23.40 -26.44 21.71
C VAL A 107 -22.09 -26.10 22.40
N ALA A 108 -21.49 -27.07 23.08
CA ALA A 108 -20.20 -26.86 23.72
C ALA A 108 -19.09 -26.58 22.69
N CYS A 109 -18.34 -25.48 22.89
CA CYS A 109 -17.15 -25.18 22.08
C CYS A 109 -16.04 -26.20 22.34
N SER A 110 -15.55 -26.84 21.28
CA SER A 110 -14.42 -27.76 21.34
C SER A 110 -13.07 -27.04 21.28
N ARG A 111 -13.02 -25.90 20.59
CA ARG A 111 -11.82 -25.05 20.39
C ARG A 111 -12.26 -23.61 20.13
N GLY A 112 -11.34 -22.66 20.31
CA GLY A 112 -11.60 -21.25 20.02
C GLY A 112 -12.45 -20.56 21.08
N GLU A 113 -12.44 -21.03 22.31
CA GLU A 113 -12.93 -20.25 23.44
C GLU A 113 -12.16 -18.90 23.44
N GLU A 114 -12.88 -17.77 23.46
CA GLU A 114 -12.31 -16.41 23.33
C GLU A 114 -11.78 -16.02 21.93
N SER A 115 -12.09 -16.76 20.86
CA SER A 115 -11.62 -16.40 19.50
C SER A 115 -12.13 -15.04 19.04
N GLU A 116 -13.34 -14.65 19.46
CA GLU A 116 -13.97 -13.36 19.14
C GLU A 116 -13.13 -12.19 19.66
N HIS A 117 -12.71 -12.22 20.93
CA HIS A 117 -11.87 -11.18 21.50
C HIS A 117 -10.51 -11.07 20.80
N ALA A 118 -9.92 -12.21 20.42
CA ALA A 118 -8.67 -12.23 19.66
C ALA A 118 -8.86 -11.61 18.26
N GLN A 119 -9.98 -11.91 17.59
CA GLN A 119 -10.33 -11.34 16.29
C GLN A 119 -10.54 -9.82 16.39
N ILE A 120 -11.32 -9.36 17.37
CA ILE A 120 -11.54 -7.93 17.64
C ILE A 120 -10.20 -7.21 17.88
N ALA A 121 -9.31 -7.82 18.67
CA ALA A 121 -7.99 -7.26 18.95
C ALA A 121 -7.13 -7.13 17.67
N VAL A 122 -7.10 -8.17 16.84
CA VAL A 122 -6.35 -8.18 15.57
C VAL A 122 -6.88 -7.12 14.61
N PHE A 123 -8.19 -7.05 14.38
CA PHE A 123 -8.76 -6.07 13.46
C PHE A 123 -8.68 -4.63 14.00
N SER A 124 -8.84 -4.45 15.31
CA SER A 124 -8.61 -3.15 15.96
C SER A 124 -7.17 -2.68 15.77
N TYR A 125 -6.19 -3.58 15.88
CA TYR A 125 -4.79 -3.25 15.62
C TYR A 125 -4.56 -2.79 14.17
N VAL A 126 -5.14 -3.50 13.19
CA VAL A 126 -5.06 -3.11 11.77
C VAL A 126 -5.70 -1.74 11.53
N LEU A 127 -6.86 -1.48 12.14
CA LEU A 127 -7.52 -0.17 12.08
C LEU A 127 -6.64 0.94 12.67
N LEU A 128 -6.04 0.71 13.85
CA LEU A 128 -5.10 1.66 14.46
C LEU A 128 -3.89 1.94 13.57
N GLY A 129 -3.34 0.90 12.93
CA GLY A 129 -2.27 1.06 11.92
C GLY A 129 -2.68 1.96 10.76
N ASN A 130 -3.92 1.78 10.24
CA ASN A 130 -4.46 2.64 9.18
C ASN A 130 -4.63 4.09 9.63
N LEU A 131 -5.15 4.31 10.84
CA LEU A 131 -5.28 5.66 11.40
C LEU A 131 -3.91 6.31 11.59
N ALA A 132 -2.90 5.56 12.04
CA ALA A 132 -1.53 6.03 12.15
C ALA A 132 -0.96 6.45 10.78
N ILE A 133 -1.20 5.68 9.72
CA ILE A 133 -0.81 6.04 8.34
C ILE A 133 -1.43 7.38 7.93
N VAL A 134 -2.73 7.57 8.16
CA VAL A 134 -3.42 8.83 7.85
C VAL A 134 -2.80 10.00 8.62
N VAL A 135 -2.55 9.82 9.92
CA VAL A 135 -1.89 10.85 10.75
C VAL A 135 -0.51 11.21 10.19
N PHE A 136 0.34 10.22 9.86
CA PHE A 136 1.67 10.49 9.31
C PHE A 136 1.62 11.17 7.95
N ILE A 137 0.67 10.83 7.08
CA ILE A 137 0.49 11.52 5.80
C ILE A 137 0.04 12.96 6.02
N CYS A 138 -0.89 13.23 6.94
CA CYS A 138 -1.28 14.59 7.30
C CYS A 138 -0.08 15.40 7.83
N LEU A 139 0.74 14.80 8.70
CA LEU A 139 1.97 15.42 9.21
C LEU A 139 3.00 15.67 8.10
N LEU A 140 3.12 14.76 7.14
CA LEU A 140 3.99 14.91 5.97
C LEU A 140 3.53 16.08 5.11
N VAL A 141 2.25 16.14 4.73
CA VAL A 141 1.67 17.26 3.96
C VAL A 141 1.85 18.59 4.70
N TYR A 142 1.60 18.61 6.01
CA TYR A 142 1.82 19.78 6.84
C TYR A 142 3.29 20.24 6.84
N THR A 143 4.22 19.30 6.90
CA THR A 143 5.67 19.59 6.90
C THR A 143 6.10 20.16 5.55
N VAL A 144 5.65 19.59 4.44
CA VAL A 144 5.92 20.11 3.08
C VAL A 144 5.32 21.50 2.91
N TYR A 145 4.07 21.71 3.34
CA TYR A 145 3.42 23.02 3.31
C TYR A 145 4.22 24.07 4.10
N LYS A 146 4.71 23.71 5.29
CA LYS A 146 5.52 24.61 6.12
C LYS A 146 6.87 24.94 5.47
N GLN A 147 7.46 24.00 4.73
CA GLN A 147 8.70 24.22 3.98
C GLN A 147 8.47 25.16 2.79
N GLU A 148 7.44 24.92 1.98
CA GLU A 148 7.07 25.82 0.88
C GLU A 148 6.79 27.23 1.39
N LYS A 149 6.03 27.37 2.48
CA LYS A 149 5.72 28.68 3.08
C LYS A 149 6.97 29.44 3.56
N LYS A 150 8.03 28.75 3.96
CA LYS A 150 9.32 29.38 4.28
C LYS A 150 10.06 29.79 3.01
N SER A 151 10.02 28.95 1.97
CA SER A 151 10.59 29.28 0.66
C SER A 151 9.93 30.52 0.06
N ASP A 152 8.61 30.69 0.24
CA ASP A 152 7.86 31.87 -0.20
C ASP A 152 8.42 33.19 0.36
N GLN A 153 9.12 33.18 1.50
CA GLN A 153 9.71 34.39 2.08
C GLN A 153 10.91 34.93 1.28
N TYR A 154 11.46 34.11 0.40
CA TYR A 154 12.60 34.47 -0.46
C TYR A 154 12.19 34.83 -1.89
N LEU A 155 10.89 34.77 -2.22
CA LEU A 155 10.38 35.16 -3.53
C LEU A 155 10.28 36.69 -3.64
N SER A 156 10.70 37.24 -4.78
CA SER A 156 10.57 38.66 -5.09
C SER A 156 9.11 39.08 -5.22
N GLU A 157 8.80 40.34 -4.87
CA GLU A 157 7.46 40.90 -5.06
C GLU A 157 7.02 40.74 -6.53
N GLY A 158 5.88 40.07 -6.74
CA GLY A 158 5.32 39.80 -8.08
C GLY A 158 5.54 38.39 -8.60
N GLN A 159 6.39 37.56 -7.99
CA GLN A 159 6.50 36.15 -8.38
C GLN A 159 5.31 35.33 -7.86
N ALA A 160 4.73 34.49 -8.72
CA ALA A 160 3.62 33.62 -8.37
C ALA A 160 4.10 32.48 -7.46
N LYS A 161 3.37 32.23 -6.36
CA LYS A 161 3.66 31.13 -5.43
C LYS A 161 3.36 29.79 -6.08
N ASN A 162 4.38 28.95 -6.23
CA ASN A 162 4.23 27.62 -6.81
C ASN A 162 4.03 26.56 -5.70
N ARG A 163 2.80 26.08 -5.53
CA ARG A 163 2.43 25.03 -4.53
C ARG A 163 2.21 23.66 -5.16
N LYS A 164 2.76 23.43 -6.35
CA LYS A 164 2.56 22.16 -7.07
C LYS A 164 3.10 20.97 -6.27
N ILE A 165 4.19 21.14 -5.52
CA ILE A 165 4.81 20.06 -4.75
C ILE A 165 3.90 19.61 -3.62
N THR A 166 3.43 20.51 -2.74
CA THR A 166 2.48 20.17 -1.67
C THR A 166 1.24 19.45 -2.21
N ILE A 167 0.66 19.94 -3.30
CA ILE A 167 -0.55 19.34 -3.91
C ILE A 167 -0.25 17.92 -4.41
N ASN A 168 0.86 17.73 -5.13
CA ASN A 168 1.26 16.43 -5.64
C ASN A 168 1.54 15.43 -4.51
N THR A 169 2.24 15.87 -3.47
CA THR A 169 2.52 15.07 -2.28
C THR A 169 1.24 14.68 -1.55
N ALA A 170 0.29 15.60 -1.38
CA ALA A 170 -0.99 15.30 -0.75
C ALA A 170 -1.77 14.25 -1.55
N TRP A 171 -1.83 14.40 -2.88
CA TRP A 171 -2.50 13.42 -3.75
C TRP A 171 -1.82 12.05 -3.75
N GLN A 172 -0.50 11.99 -3.66
CA GLN A 172 0.23 10.73 -3.51
C GLN A 172 -0.12 10.06 -2.18
N GLY A 173 -0.12 10.81 -1.08
CA GLY A 173 -0.55 10.32 0.24
C GLY A 173 -1.99 9.80 0.22
N VAL A 174 -2.93 10.56 -0.37
CA VAL A 174 -4.34 10.12 -0.50
C VAL A 174 -4.44 8.82 -1.29
N ARG A 175 -3.76 8.68 -2.43
CA ARG A 175 -3.81 7.44 -3.22
C ARG A 175 -3.25 6.25 -2.44
N TYR A 176 -2.16 6.45 -1.70
CA TYR A 176 -1.56 5.44 -0.86
C TYR A 176 -2.49 5.00 0.27
N SER A 177 -3.01 5.94 1.07
CA SER A 177 -3.95 5.64 2.16
C SER A 177 -5.22 4.97 1.64
N SER A 178 -5.78 5.46 0.52
CA SER A 178 -7.00 4.90 -0.06
C SER A 178 -6.80 3.48 -0.55
N ALA A 179 -5.65 3.16 -1.15
CA ALA A 179 -5.35 1.78 -1.59
C ALA A 179 -5.34 0.81 -0.41
N TYR A 180 -4.73 1.21 0.70
CA TYR A 180 -4.64 0.38 1.90
C TYR A 180 -5.99 0.28 2.63
N PHE A 181 -6.66 1.43 2.85
CA PHE A 181 -7.96 1.49 3.52
C PHE A 181 -9.04 0.73 2.78
N LEU A 182 -9.12 0.86 1.45
CA LEU A 182 -10.14 0.19 0.64
C LEU A 182 -10.05 -1.33 0.73
N THR A 183 -8.84 -1.89 0.80
CA THR A 183 -8.68 -3.35 0.94
C THR A 183 -9.18 -3.86 2.28
N TYR A 184 -8.96 -3.11 3.37
CA TYR A 184 -9.38 -3.51 4.71
C TYR A 184 -10.76 -3.01 5.12
N PHE A 185 -11.42 -2.22 4.28
CA PHE A 185 -12.73 -1.65 4.58
C PHE A 185 -13.74 -2.73 5.01
N MET A 186 -13.75 -3.88 4.32
CA MET A 186 -14.65 -4.99 4.67
C MET A 186 -14.35 -5.57 6.06
N SER A 187 -13.08 -5.67 6.46
CA SER A 187 -12.69 -6.10 7.80
C SER A 187 -13.16 -5.12 8.89
N TYR A 188 -13.25 -3.82 8.59
CA TYR A 188 -13.79 -2.84 9.54
C TYR A 188 -15.30 -2.90 9.67
N VAL A 189 -15.99 -3.26 8.59
CA VAL A 189 -17.43 -3.55 8.67
C VAL A 189 -17.62 -4.74 9.62
N ILE A 190 -16.92 -5.85 9.41
CA ILE A 190 -16.96 -7.03 10.29
C ILE A 190 -16.65 -6.65 11.74
N LEU A 191 -15.54 -5.94 11.99
CA LEU A 191 -15.18 -5.45 13.32
C LEU A 191 -16.28 -4.59 13.95
N GLY A 192 -16.91 -3.72 13.17
CA GLY A 192 -18.01 -2.88 13.65
C GLY A 192 -19.21 -3.70 14.11
N TYR A 193 -19.53 -4.79 13.39
CA TYR A 193 -20.57 -5.73 13.82
C TYR A 193 -20.16 -6.50 15.08
N ASP A 194 -18.95 -7.05 15.11
CA ASP A 194 -18.41 -7.79 16.27
C ASP A 194 -18.40 -6.91 17.54
N VAL A 195 -18.08 -5.62 17.42
CA VAL A 195 -18.02 -4.68 18.57
C VAL A 195 -19.40 -4.20 19.03
N ILE A 196 -20.37 -4.05 18.11
CA ILE A 196 -21.73 -3.58 18.45
C ILE A 196 -22.56 -4.70 19.10
N GLY A 197 -22.19 -5.97 18.86
CA GLY A 197 -22.82 -7.14 19.48
C GLY A 197 -24.28 -7.38 19.04
N ASP A 198 -24.96 -8.27 19.77
CA ASP A 198 -26.32 -8.77 19.47
C ASP A 198 -27.43 -7.70 19.39
N ASP A 199 -27.17 -6.47 19.86
CA ASP A 199 -28.11 -5.33 19.69
C ASP A 199 -28.14 -4.82 18.23
N GLY A 200 -27.13 -5.15 17.43
CA GLY A 200 -27.00 -4.78 16.02
C GLY A 200 -27.48 -5.88 15.09
N ARG A 201 -28.81 -6.03 14.93
CA ARG A 201 -29.51 -6.86 13.91
C ARG A 201 -28.57 -7.74 13.07
N ASN A 202 -28.46 -9.00 13.47
CA ASN A 202 -27.59 -10.01 12.86
C ASN A 202 -27.44 -9.81 11.35
N ILE A 203 -26.20 -9.56 10.90
CA ILE A 203 -25.88 -9.74 9.49
C ILE A 203 -26.39 -11.12 9.10
N SER A 204 -27.17 -11.19 8.02
CA SER A 204 -27.58 -12.48 7.51
C SER A 204 -26.33 -13.29 7.19
N GLU A 205 -26.38 -14.60 7.40
CA GLU A 205 -25.25 -15.48 7.08
C GLU A 205 -24.74 -15.24 5.64
N ALA A 206 -25.65 -15.02 4.69
CA ALA A 206 -25.34 -14.64 3.32
C ALA A 206 -24.58 -13.29 3.19
N GLY A 207 -24.89 -12.32 4.05
CA GLY A 207 -24.18 -11.04 4.12
C GLY A 207 -22.73 -11.22 4.57
N LEU A 208 -22.49 -12.06 5.59
CA LEU A 208 -21.14 -12.35 6.08
C LEU A 208 -20.29 -13.03 4.99
N TYR A 209 -20.83 -14.05 4.34
CA TYR A 209 -20.18 -14.69 3.19
C TYR A 209 -19.87 -13.68 2.06
N THR A 210 -20.81 -12.77 1.77
CA THR A 210 -20.62 -11.76 0.72
C THR A 210 -19.45 -10.83 1.05
N LEU A 211 -19.37 -10.33 2.28
CA LEU A 211 -18.28 -9.47 2.74
C LEU A 211 -16.93 -10.19 2.65
N GLU A 212 -16.89 -11.45 3.06
CA GLU A 212 -15.70 -12.28 2.99
C GLU A 212 -15.23 -12.56 1.56
N TYR A 213 -16.13 -12.89 0.63
CA TYR A 213 -15.78 -13.06 -0.78
C TYR A 213 -15.20 -11.77 -1.37
N VAL A 214 -15.81 -10.62 -1.06
CA VAL A 214 -15.31 -9.33 -1.51
C VAL A 214 -13.92 -9.04 -0.92
N PHE A 215 -13.70 -9.37 0.35
CA PHE A 215 -12.38 -9.24 0.99
C PHE A 215 -11.32 -10.10 0.29
N VAL A 216 -11.63 -11.37 -0.02
CA VAL A 216 -10.70 -12.27 -0.74
C VAL A 216 -10.38 -11.75 -2.14
N MET A 217 -11.35 -11.14 -2.84
CA MET A 217 -11.13 -10.53 -4.15
C MET A 217 -10.29 -9.24 -4.09
N LEU A 218 -10.48 -8.42 -3.06
CA LEU A 218 -9.78 -7.14 -2.90
C LEU A 218 -8.35 -7.29 -2.34
N THR A 219 -8.10 -8.34 -1.55
CA THR A 219 -6.77 -8.61 -0.96
C THR A 219 -5.63 -8.65 -1.99
N PRO A 220 -5.69 -9.44 -3.08
CA PRO A 220 -4.63 -9.46 -4.09
C PRO A 220 -4.52 -8.13 -4.87
N LEU A 221 -5.60 -7.34 -4.94
CA LEU A 221 -5.57 -6.02 -5.57
C LEU A 221 -4.78 -4.98 -4.76
N MET A 222 -4.51 -5.23 -3.48
CA MET A 222 -3.66 -4.35 -2.67
C MET A 222 -2.26 -4.19 -3.28
N GLY A 223 -1.63 -5.30 -3.68
CA GLY A 223 -0.33 -5.27 -4.34
C GLY A 223 -0.36 -4.51 -5.66
N PHE A 224 -1.45 -4.69 -6.42
CA PHE A 224 -1.68 -3.97 -7.69
C PHE A 224 -1.84 -2.47 -7.48
N PHE A 225 -2.66 -2.04 -6.51
CA PHE A 225 -2.83 -0.61 -6.20
C PHE A 225 -1.55 0.03 -5.68
N ASN A 226 -0.83 -0.67 -4.79
CA ASN A 226 0.47 -0.20 -4.30
C ASN A 226 1.48 -0.05 -5.45
N ALA A 227 1.56 -1.03 -6.36
CA ALA A 227 2.40 -0.91 -7.55
C ALA A 227 2.03 0.33 -8.38
N GLY A 228 0.73 0.61 -8.55
CA GLY A 228 0.25 1.82 -9.23
C GLY A 228 0.71 3.12 -8.56
N VAL A 229 0.67 3.18 -7.22
CA VAL A 229 1.11 4.36 -6.44
C VAL A 229 2.59 4.66 -6.64
N TYR A 230 3.45 3.64 -6.65
CA TYR A 230 4.90 3.81 -6.87
C TYR A 230 5.25 4.03 -8.34
N PHE A 231 4.50 3.40 -9.25
CA PHE A 231 4.78 3.48 -10.68
C PHE A 231 4.40 4.84 -11.27
N TYR A 232 3.28 5.43 -10.82
CA TYR A 232 2.73 6.65 -11.43
C TYR A 232 3.68 7.86 -11.39
N PRO A 233 4.33 8.22 -10.24
CA PRO A 233 5.28 9.33 -10.20
C PRO A 233 6.46 9.12 -11.14
N ARG A 234 7.04 7.91 -11.17
CA ARG A 234 8.16 7.56 -12.06
C ARG A 234 7.78 7.67 -13.54
N TYR A 235 6.61 7.15 -13.90
CA TYR A 235 6.04 7.29 -15.24
C TYR A 235 5.82 8.76 -15.62
N SER A 236 5.23 9.56 -14.73
CA SER A 236 4.98 10.98 -14.97
C SER A 236 6.27 11.76 -15.21
N ALA A 237 7.29 11.57 -14.37
CA ALA A 237 8.59 12.22 -14.50
C ALA A 237 9.27 11.87 -15.83
N LYS A 238 9.33 10.58 -16.18
CA LYS A 238 9.89 10.14 -17.47
C LYS A 238 9.09 10.65 -18.67
N ARG A 239 7.77 10.77 -18.53
CA ARG A 239 6.90 11.31 -19.59
C ARG A 239 7.13 12.79 -19.83
N GLN A 240 7.36 13.57 -18.77
CA GLN A 240 7.69 14.99 -18.87
C GLN A 240 9.07 15.21 -19.49
N GLN A 241 10.04 14.35 -19.18
CA GLN A 241 11.38 14.39 -19.78
C GLN A 241 11.42 14.00 -21.27
N ASN A 242 10.44 13.21 -21.73
CA ASN A 242 10.40 12.66 -23.09
C ASN A 242 8.98 12.80 -23.70
N PRO A 243 8.53 14.03 -24.01
CA PRO A 243 7.19 14.28 -24.53
C PRO A 243 6.93 13.62 -25.90
N GLU A 244 7.97 13.42 -26.70
CA GLU A 244 7.95 12.84 -28.04
C GLU A 244 7.68 11.32 -28.06
N LEU A 245 8.01 10.62 -26.97
CA LEU A 245 7.78 9.18 -26.88
C LEU A 245 6.29 8.85 -26.91
N THR A 246 5.95 7.59 -27.19
CA THR A 246 4.56 7.13 -26.98
C THR A 246 4.33 6.78 -25.51
N LYS A 247 3.07 6.80 -25.05
CA LYS A 247 2.71 6.37 -23.69
C LYS A 247 3.23 4.94 -23.40
N MET A 248 3.11 4.03 -24.36
CA MET A 248 3.60 2.66 -24.24
C MET A 248 5.13 2.57 -24.21
N SER A 249 5.84 3.38 -25.00
CA SER A 249 7.31 3.45 -24.96
C SER A 249 7.80 3.96 -23.62
N CYS A 250 7.17 4.99 -23.06
CA CYS A 250 7.49 5.50 -21.72
C CYS A 250 7.19 4.44 -20.64
N LEU A 251 6.06 3.74 -20.76
CA LEU A 251 5.72 2.63 -19.87
C LEU A 251 6.79 1.53 -19.89
N CYS A 252 7.22 1.11 -21.07
CA CYS A 252 8.30 0.12 -21.24
C CYS A 252 9.61 0.62 -20.63
N LEU A 253 9.93 1.90 -20.80
CA LEU A 253 11.14 2.50 -20.23
C LEU A 253 11.14 2.46 -18.70
N VAL A 254 10.02 2.82 -18.05
CA VAL A 254 9.92 2.78 -16.57
C VAL A 254 9.94 1.35 -16.03
N LEU A 255 9.43 0.38 -16.79
CA LEU A 255 9.49 -1.03 -16.44
C LEU A 255 10.85 -1.68 -16.73
N GLY A 256 11.83 -0.95 -17.29
CA GLY A 256 13.15 -1.50 -17.63
C GLY A 256 13.18 -2.33 -18.92
N PHE A 257 12.13 -2.28 -19.75
CA PHE A 257 12.07 -2.94 -21.06
C PHE A 257 12.64 -2.05 -22.17
N GLU A 258 13.88 -1.57 -22.00
CA GLU A 258 14.54 -0.63 -22.92
C GLU A 258 14.55 -1.14 -24.37
N GLY A 259 14.81 -2.43 -24.55
CA GLY A 259 14.85 -3.08 -25.87
C GLY A 259 13.51 -3.09 -26.60
N LEU A 260 12.38 -3.15 -25.87
CA LEU A 260 11.05 -3.14 -26.48
C LEU A 260 10.61 -1.72 -26.84
N GLY A 261 10.95 -0.74 -25.99
CA GLY A 261 10.64 0.68 -26.22
C GLY A 261 11.28 1.20 -27.50
N LYS A 262 12.54 0.85 -27.75
CA LYS A 262 13.26 1.23 -28.97
C LYS A 262 12.62 0.64 -30.23
N ARG A 263 12.31 -0.67 -30.21
CA ARG A 263 11.64 -1.36 -31.34
C ARG A 263 10.28 -0.74 -31.69
N LEU A 264 9.51 -0.32 -30.67
CA LEU A 264 8.22 0.33 -30.90
C LEU A 264 8.36 1.74 -31.49
N SER A 265 9.39 2.48 -31.08
CA SER A 265 9.70 3.81 -31.62
C SER A 265 10.17 3.73 -33.08
N ASP A 266 11.11 2.82 -33.36
CA ASP A 266 11.67 2.63 -34.71
C ASP A 266 10.59 2.22 -35.72
N ARG A 267 9.72 1.28 -35.33
CA ARG A 267 8.60 0.83 -36.19
C ARG A 267 7.62 1.95 -36.54
N ARG A 268 7.53 3.00 -35.72
CA ARG A 268 6.69 4.16 -36.02
C ARG A 268 7.38 5.13 -36.98
N ARG A 269 8.69 5.32 -36.85
CA ARG A 269 9.47 6.17 -37.75
C ARG A 269 9.40 5.65 -39.19
N ASP A 270 9.52 4.34 -39.38
CA ASP A 270 9.43 3.69 -40.69
C ASP A 270 8.07 3.89 -41.38
N LYS A 271 6.97 3.94 -40.61
CA LYS A 271 5.62 4.18 -41.15
C LYS A 271 5.38 5.62 -41.57
N THR A 272 6.15 6.56 -41.03
CA THR A 272 6.00 8.00 -41.33
C THR A 272 6.99 8.46 -42.40
N GLY A 273 7.98 7.62 -42.74
CA GLY A 273 9.04 7.89 -43.70
C GLY A 273 8.72 7.54 -45.15
N THR A 274 7.47 7.17 -45.49
CA THR A 274 7.03 7.16 -46.90
C THR A 274 6.80 8.60 -47.35
N SER A 275 7.88 9.34 -47.47
CA SER A 275 7.93 10.65 -48.07
C SER A 275 7.58 10.52 -49.56
N THR A 276 6.48 11.14 -49.96
CA THR A 276 6.34 11.70 -51.30
C THR A 276 7.57 12.61 -51.51
N PRO A 277 8.39 12.38 -52.55
CA PRO A 277 9.47 13.29 -52.87
C PRO A 277 8.83 14.52 -53.51
N ASP A 278 8.80 15.65 -52.82
CA ASP A 278 8.89 16.98 -53.42
C ASP A 278 8.96 18.06 -52.32
N ASP A 279 9.72 19.11 -52.64
CA ASP A 279 9.89 20.40 -51.94
C ASP A 279 10.89 20.50 -50.78
N ALA A 280 12.15 20.63 -51.21
CA ALA A 280 13.23 21.26 -50.47
C ALA A 280 13.18 22.80 -50.59
N ARG A 281 12.99 23.54 -49.49
CA ARG A 281 13.65 24.85 -49.25
C ARG A 281 13.34 25.48 -47.87
N SER A 282 14.42 25.91 -47.20
CA SER A 282 14.51 27.05 -46.25
C SER A 282 13.83 26.89 -44.87
N GLY A 283 14.41 27.17 -43.70
CA GLY A 283 15.66 27.78 -43.23
C GLY A 283 15.70 27.61 -41.69
N SER A 284 16.81 27.15 -41.12
CA SER A 284 17.77 27.90 -40.27
C SER A 284 17.25 28.51 -38.95
N ALA A 285 17.74 27.89 -37.86
CA ALA A 285 18.38 28.52 -36.69
C ALA A 285 17.55 29.43 -35.77
N GLN A 286 16.97 28.86 -34.72
CA GLN A 286 16.78 29.48 -33.39
C GLN A 286 16.17 28.46 -32.42
N GLU A 287 16.99 27.66 -31.72
CA GLU A 287 16.52 26.86 -30.57
C GLU A 287 17.74 26.26 -29.83
N GLU A 288 18.49 27.09 -29.11
CA GLU A 288 19.59 26.58 -28.26
C GLU A 288 19.74 27.29 -26.90
N GLU A 289 18.78 28.14 -26.49
CA GLU A 289 18.92 28.96 -25.28
C GLU A 289 17.72 28.84 -24.33
N GLU A 290 17.35 27.61 -23.93
CA GLU A 290 16.39 27.38 -22.84
C GLU A 290 16.59 26.00 -22.18
N LYS A 291 17.79 25.72 -21.67
CA LYS A 291 18.08 24.44 -21.02
C LYS A 291 19.04 24.53 -19.84
N GLU A 292 18.81 25.48 -18.95
CA GLU A 292 19.51 25.53 -17.66
C GLU A 292 18.61 26.13 -16.57
N GLU A 293 17.38 25.65 -16.47
CA GLU A 293 16.54 25.86 -15.28
C GLU A 293 16.62 24.60 -14.40
N GLU A 294 16.89 24.83 -13.12
CA GLU A 294 17.33 23.91 -12.09
C GLU A 294 16.53 22.60 -12.04
N ARG A 295 17.23 21.51 -11.65
CA ARG A 295 16.68 20.15 -11.53
C ARG A 295 16.49 19.75 -10.05
N PRO A 296 15.57 20.37 -9.28
CA PRO A 296 15.29 20.00 -7.89
C PRO A 296 14.60 18.63 -7.75
N ASP A 297 14.15 18.02 -8.85
CA ASP A 297 13.48 16.72 -8.85
C ASP A 297 14.43 15.52 -8.76
N GLU A 298 15.75 15.67 -9.01
CA GLU A 298 16.68 14.54 -8.87
C GLU A 298 16.86 14.10 -7.42
N ASP A 299 16.86 15.03 -6.46
CA ASP A 299 16.95 14.68 -5.04
C ASP A 299 15.66 14.03 -4.52
N LEU A 300 14.49 14.49 -4.97
CA LEU A 300 13.21 13.87 -4.61
C LEU A 300 13.09 12.46 -5.22
N MET A 301 13.55 12.27 -6.46
CA MET A 301 13.57 10.97 -7.12
C MET A 301 14.63 10.05 -6.50
N ALA A 302 15.79 10.56 -6.07
CA ALA A 302 16.78 9.80 -5.31
C ALA A 302 16.25 9.36 -3.93
N ILE A 303 15.36 10.14 -3.31
CA ILE A 303 14.65 9.74 -2.08
C ILE A 303 13.61 8.63 -2.38
N ILE A 304 12.92 8.70 -3.52
CA ILE A 304 11.95 7.67 -3.94
C ILE A 304 12.65 6.38 -4.40
N ASP A 305 13.83 6.46 -5.00
CA ASP A 305 14.60 5.31 -5.51
C ASP A 305 15.46 4.62 -4.44
N ALA A 306 15.72 5.29 -3.31
CA ALA A 306 16.44 4.72 -2.17
C ALA A 306 15.53 4.03 -1.13
N ALA A 307 14.21 4.10 -1.30
CA ALA A 307 13.19 3.46 -0.45
C ALA A 307 12.60 2.22 -1.13
#